data_AF-A0A1C4WAW7-F1
#
_entry.id   AF-A0A1C4WAW7-F1
#
_cell.length_a   1.000
_cell.length_b   1.000
_cell.length_c   1.000
_cell.angle_alpha   90.00
_cell.angle_beta   90.00
_cell.angle_gamma   90.00
#
_symmetry.space_group_name_H-M   'P 1'
#
loop_
_entity.id
_entity.type
_entity.pdbx_description
1 polymer ?
#
loop_
_entity_poly.entity_id
_entity_poly.type
_entity_poly.pdbx_seq_one_letter_code
_entity_poly.pdbx_strand_id
1 'polypeptide(L)'
;MGPHPTRVGPDQEPPFDFWPYFDSIPEDDFNGHDFSEVRVTYVWQSPDGAHQHVLVDCETPNVFLVLVLDLHACSVLGHFLLDLNRLYGLA
;
A
#
# COMPACT_ATOMS: atom_id res chain seq x y z
N MET A 1 11.50 -4.89 19.65
CA MET A 1 10.36 -5.18 18.75
C MET A 1 10.60 -6.53 18.09
N GLY A 2 9.56 -7.36 17.95
CA GLY A 2 9.69 -8.67 17.29
C GLY A 2 10.00 -8.54 15.80
N PRO A 3 10.36 -9.63 15.10
CA PRO A 3 10.75 -9.58 13.68
C PRO A 3 9.57 -9.30 12.73
N HIS A 4 8.38 -9.02 13.24
CA HIS A 4 7.16 -8.93 12.46
C HIS A 4 6.66 -7.49 12.37
N PRO A 5 6.19 -7.06 11.18
CA PRO A 5 5.50 -5.79 11.03
C PRO A 5 4.31 -5.68 11.98
N THR A 6 4.08 -4.48 12.51
CA THR A 6 2.94 -4.21 13.39
C THR A 6 1.87 -3.46 12.61
N ARG A 7 0.60 -3.86 12.77
CA ARG A 7 -0.51 -3.15 12.14
C ARG A 7 -0.67 -1.78 12.79
N VAL A 8 -0.73 -0.75 11.95
CA VAL A 8 -1.08 0.61 12.34
C VAL A 8 -2.61 0.73 12.41
N GLY A 9 -3.11 1.40 13.44
CA GLY A 9 -4.55 1.60 13.64
C GLY A 9 -5.18 2.49 12.56
N PRO A 10 -6.47 2.30 12.23
CA PRO A 10 -7.15 3.08 11.19
C PRO A 10 -7.30 4.57 11.51
N ASP A 11 -7.21 4.95 12.79
CA ASP A 11 -7.35 6.33 13.26
C ASP A 11 -6.02 7.12 13.23
N GLN A 12 -4.92 6.48 12.83
CA GLN A 12 -3.62 7.14 12.77
C GLN A 12 -3.49 7.92 11.46
N GLU A 13 -3.21 9.21 11.56
CA GLU A 13 -2.92 10.06 10.41
C GLU A 13 -1.69 9.55 9.64
N PRO A 14 -1.70 9.63 8.31
CA PRO A 14 -0.53 9.26 7.52
C PRO A 14 0.67 10.17 7.87
N PRO A 15 1.90 9.64 7.86
CA PRO A 15 3.09 10.37 8.29
C PRO A 15 3.41 11.58 7.40
N PHE A 16 2.99 11.53 6.13
CA PHE A 16 3.06 12.61 5.15
C PHE A 16 2.06 12.32 4.02
N ASP A 17 1.81 13.32 3.17
CA ASP A 17 0.95 13.16 2.00
C ASP A 17 1.67 12.38 0.89
N PHE A 18 1.24 11.14 0.66
CA PHE A 18 1.78 10.26 -0.38
C PHE A 18 0.86 10.15 -1.61
N TRP A 19 -0.32 10.78 -1.60
CA TRP A 19 -1.26 10.72 -2.72
C TRP A 19 -0.69 11.29 -4.03
N PRO A 20 0.13 12.37 -4.03
CA PRO A 20 0.75 12.84 -5.26
C PRO A 20 1.63 11.79 -5.96
N TYR A 21 2.24 10.88 -5.20
CA TYR A 21 2.97 9.76 -5.79
C TYR A 21 1.99 8.74 -6.37
N PHE A 22 0.94 8.38 -5.63
CA PHE A 22 -0.11 7.46 -6.10
C PHE A 22 -0.73 7.94 -7.43
N ASP A 23 -1.08 9.22 -7.51
CA ASP A 23 -1.66 9.85 -8.70
C ASP A 23 -0.69 9.88 -9.90
N SER A 24 0.61 9.73 -9.65
CA SER A 24 1.65 9.68 -10.69
C SER A 24 1.92 8.27 -11.23
N ILE A 25 1.32 7.23 -10.65
CA ILE A 25 1.52 5.85 -11.06
C ILE A 25 0.90 5.62 -12.45
N PRO A 26 1.65 5.05 -13.41
CA PRO A 26 1.12 4.73 -14.72
C PRO A 26 -0.05 3.74 -14.67
N GLU A 27 -1.03 3.90 -15.56
CA GLU A 27 -2.20 3.01 -15.61
C GLU A 27 -1.82 1.53 -15.83
N ASP A 28 -0.75 1.28 -16.58
CA ASP A 28 -0.23 -0.06 -16.85
C ASP A 28 0.17 -0.81 -15.56
N ASP A 29 0.62 -0.09 -14.53
CA ASP A 29 1.05 -0.67 -13.26
C ASP A 29 -0.14 -1.16 -12.40
N PHE A 30 -1.37 -0.70 -12.71
CA PHE A 30 -2.59 -1.22 -12.09
C PHE A 30 -3.09 -2.53 -12.74
N ASN A 31 -2.48 -2.99 -13.83
CA ASN A 31 -2.82 -4.24 -14.52
C ASN A 31 -4.34 -4.39 -14.83
N GLY A 32 -5.00 -3.26 -15.13
CA GLY A 32 -6.42 -3.22 -15.49
C GLY A 32 -7.41 -3.27 -14.31
N HIS A 33 -6.95 -3.17 -13.06
CA HIS A 33 -7.82 -3.03 -11.89
C HIS A 33 -8.28 -1.58 -11.68
N ASP A 34 -9.51 -1.40 -11.21
CA ASP A 34 -10.11 -0.08 -11.00
C ASP A 34 -9.80 0.47 -9.60
N PHE A 35 -8.93 1.47 -9.55
CA PHE A 35 -8.58 2.24 -8.36
C PHE A 35 -9.21 3.65 -8.38
N SER A 36 -10.45 3.79 -8.83
CA SER A 36 -11.16 5.08 -8.78
C SER A 36 -11.73 5.40 -7.39
N GLU A 37 -12.18 4.40 -6.63
CA GLU A 37 -12.67 4.53 -5.25
C GLU A 37 -11.64 4.09 -4.21
N VAL A 38 -10.44 4.67 -4.26
CA VAL A 38 -9.31 4.28 -3.38
C VAL A 38 -9.60 4.46 -1.90
N ARG A 39 -9.36 3.41 -1.11
CA ARG A 39 -9.32 3.49 0.35
C ARG A 39 -8.07 2.80 0.89
N VAL A 40 -7.48 3.41 1.91
CA VAL A 40 -6.40 2.76 2.66
C VAL A 40 -7.02 1.74 3.61
N THR A 41 -6.80 0.46 3.35
CA THR A 41 -7.41 -0.64 4.14
C THR A 41 -6.48 -1.10 5.27
N TYR A 42 -5.19 -1.21 4.97
CA TYR A 42 -4.19 -1.71 5.91
C TYR A 42 -2.92 -0.87 5.85
N VAL A 43 -2.37 -0.58 7.01
CA VAL A 43 -1.05 0.03 7.14
C VAL A 43 -0.23 -0.84 8.08
N TRP A 44 0.99 -1.17 7.67
CA TRP A 44 1.91 -2.00 8.44
C TRP A 44 3.22 -1.25 8.66
N GLN A 45 3.60 -1.07 9.91
CA GLN A 45 4.89 -0.51 10.31
C GLN A 45 5.94 -1.61 10.30
N SER A 46 7.08 -1.38 9.64
CA SER A 46 8.22 -2.28 9.68
C SER A 46 8.82 -2.39 11.11
N PRO A 47 9.48 -3.50 11.46
CA PRO A 47 10.07 -3.69 12.79
C PRO A 47 11.14 -2.66 13.19
N ASP A 48 11.87 -2.13 12.21
CA ASP A 48 12.89 -1.09 12.41
C ASP A 48 12.31 0.32 12.55
N GLY A 49 10.99 0.47 12.32
CA GLY A 49 10.31 1.76 12.35
C GLY A 49 10.65 2.69 11.19
N ALA A 50 11.46 2.24 10.21
CA ALA A 50 11.91 3.08 9.11
C ALA A 50 10.90 3.15 7.96
N HIS A 51 10.04 2.14 7.83
CA HIS A 51 9.12 2.00 6.71
C HIS A 51 7.67 1.73 7.13
N GLN A 52 6.75 2.17 6.28
CA GLN A 52 5.36 1.77 6.33
C GLN A 52 4.92 1.17 4.99
N HIS A 53 4.20 0.06 5.04
CA HIS A 53 3.50 -0.51 3.90
C HIS A 53 2.04 -0.11 3.97
N VAL A 54 1.60 0.71 3.03
CA VAL A 54 0.21 1.16 2.90
C VAL A 54 -0.46 0.34 1.81
N LEU A 55 -1.53 -0.37 2.14
CA LEU A 55 -2.32 -1.14 1.18
C LEU A 55 -3.55 -0.32 0.84
N VAL A 56 -3.61 0.09 -0.42
CA VAL A 56 -4.76 0.75 -1.04
C VAL A 56 -5.59 -0.33 -1.74
N ASP A 57 -6.88 -0.41 -1.44
CA ASP A 57 -7.81 -1.31 -2.12
C ASP A 57 -8.29 -0.77 -3.47
N CYS A 58 -8.89 -1.66 -4.24
CA CYS A 58 -9.56 -1.41 -5.50
C CYS A 58 -10.91 -2.12 -5.49
N GLU A 59 -11.71 -1.94 -6.55
CA GLU A 59 -13.00 -2.64 -6.66
C GLU A 59 -12.85 -4.17 -6.74
N THR A 60 -11.68 -4.68 -7.15
CA THR A 60 -11.43 -6.13 -7.22
C THR A 60 -11.04 -6.67 -5.84
N PRO A 61 -11.81 -7.63 -5.27
CA PRO A 61 -11.46 -8.23 -3.98
C PRO A 61 -10.09 -8.89 -4.00
N ASN A 62 -9.37 -8.83 -2.88
CA ASN A 62 -8.03 -9.43 -2.69
C ASN A 62 -6.92 -8.85 -3.60
N VAL A 63 -7.17 -7.70 -4.22
CA VAL A 63 -6.17 -6.96 -4.98
C VAL A 63 -5.89 -5.65 -4.27
N PHE A 64 -4.60 -5.36 -4.05
CA PHE A 64 -4.16 -4.16 -3.35
C PHE A 64 -2.98 -3.53 -4.08
N LEU A 65 -2.93 -2.20 -4.11
CA LEU A 65 -1.69 -1.50 -4.40
C LEU A 65 -0.94 -1.25 -3.09
N VAL A 66 0.27 -1.79 -2.98
CA VAL A 66 1.14 -1.61 -1.82
C VAL A 66 2.08 -0.43 -2.09
N LEU A 67 1.98 0.65 -1.32
CA LEU A 67 2.97 1.73 -1.29
C LEU A 67 3.97 1.48 -0.16
N VAL A 68 5.26 1.65 -0.45
CA VAL A 68 6.33 1.54 0.54
C VAL A 68 6.82 2.94 0.88
N LEU A 69 6.52 3.42 2.08
CA LEU A 69 6.93 4.73 2.57
C LEU A 69 8.25 4.63 3.31
N ASP A 70 9.17 5.56 3.07
CA ASP A 70 10.33 5.85 3.92
C ASP A 70 9.96 6.99 4.87
N LEU A 71 9.98 6.70 6.17
CA LEU A 71 9.57 7.65 7.21
C LEU A 71 10.67 8.64 7.59
N HIS A 72 11.92 8.38 7.22
CA HIS A 72 13.04 9.30 7.45
C HIS A 72 13.15 10.32 6.33
N ALA A 73 13.03 9.86 5.09
CA ALA A 73 13.07 10.72 3.91
C ALA A 73 11.71 11.40 3.62
N CYS A 74 10.63 10.96 4.28
CA CYS A 74 9.25 11.39 4.01
C CYS A 74 8.91 11.27 2.51
N SER A 75 9.19 10.09 1.94
CA SER A 75 9.03 9.84 0.51
C SER A 75 8.53 8.42 0.25
N VAL A 76 7.97 8.19 -0.94
CA VAL A 76 7.58 6.85 -1.38
C VAL A 76 8.78 6.20 -2.08
N LEU A 77 9.21 5.04 -1.59
CA LEU A 77 10.30 4.26 -2.20
C LEU A 77 9.87 3.54 -3.48
N GLY A 78 8.60 3.16 -3.54
CA GLY A 78 8.04 2.38 -4.64
C GLY A 78 6.62 1.91 -4.37
N HIS A 79 6.06 1.25 -5.36
CA HIS A 79 4.77 0.57 -5.25
C HIS A 79 4.85 -0.87 -5.78
N PHE A 80 3.88 -1.70 -5.39
CA PHE A 80 3.73 -3.07 -5.90
C PHE A 80 2.26 -3.46 -5.95
N LEU A 81 1.80 -3.97 -7.10
CA LEU A 81 0.45 -4.52 -7.23
C LEU A 81 0.40 -5.94 -6.67
N LEU A 82 -0.27 -6.11 -5.52
CA LEU A 82 -0.50 -7.37 -4.87
C LEU A 82 -1.85 -7.96 -5.29
N ASP A 83 -1.84 -8.82 -6.30
CA ASP A 83 -3.00 -9.61 -6.73
C ASP A 83 -2.94 -11.02 -6.10
N LEU A 84 -3.69 -11.21 -5.01
CA LEU A 84 -3.75 -12.50 -4.33
C LEU A 84 -4.60 -13.51 -5.11
N ASN A 85 -5.53 -13.08 -5.95
CA ASN A 85 -6.34 -13.99 -6.75
C ASN A 85 -5.46 -14.71 -7.76
N ARG A 86 -4.59 -13.96 -8.45
CA ARG A 86 -3.60 -14.54 -9.37
C ARG A 86 -2.53 -15.35 -8.65
N LEU A 87 -2.03 -14.87 -7.51
CA LEU A 87 -0.97 -15.55 -6.76
C LEU A 87 -1.41 -16.93 -6.24
N TYR A 88 -2.67 -17.05 -5.81
CA TYR A 88 -3.18 -18.27 -5.18
C TYR A 88 -4.22 -19.04 -6.01
N GLY A 89 -4.56 -18.56 -7.22
CA GLY A 89 -5.54 -19.21 -8.10
C GLY A 89 -6.96 -19.18 -7.53
N LEU A 90 -7.39 -18.02 -7.00
CA LEU A 90 -8.71 -17.83 -6.39
C LEU A 90 -9.79 -17.38 -7.38
N ALA A 91 -9.42 -17.17 -8.65
CA ALA A 91 -10.28 -16.72 -9.74
C ALA A 91 -10.49 -17.82 -10.79
#